data_AF-A0A2H8TVP6-F1
#
_entry.id   AF-A0A2H8TVP6-F1
#
_cell.length_a   1.000
_cell.length_b   1.000
_cell.length_c   1.000
_cell.angle_alpha   90.00
_cell.angle_beta   90.00
_cell.angle_gamma   90.00
#
_symmetry.space_group_name_H-M   'P 1'
#
loop_
_entity.id
_entity.type
_entity.pdbx_description
1 polymer ?
#
loop_
_entity_poly.entity_id
_entity_poly.type
_entity_poly.pdbx_seq_one_letter_code
_entity_poly.pdbx_strand_id
1 'polypeptide(L)'
;MVPLTFSTSRNPGIVCHKDIMSEIQKDIIIPANVISPGEWVKVNPSTVGYYRTRYTPELLNNFVPSISSRTLPPLDRLGLLDDLFALVQAGLSSTDEVLNLMLAMTDEDNYSVWSSMSNVLGKLAILLSNVEGDTEQLFKQYNRILLKKISTKLGWTPQPNESHLETMLRGLVMARLVSSADPDIISEAKIKFANHLSGKETIVADLRSPIYKACLSSGDETTFNQLLQLYRGTDLHEEKDRICRAMGASKNKDILKKVLDFAMSDEVRSQDTVFVIISVGGSKIGRDLAWQFIQDNWSKLFNQYQGGFLLTRLVKNTTENFASIEKAEEVENFFKQNGCVGAERTIQQACETIRLNAAWLKRDYEKLQNFLQKVVEK
;
A
#
# COMPACT_ATOMS: atom_id res chain seq x y z
N MET A 1 21.74 -6.93 -24.26
CA MET A 1 21.30 -8.32 -24.43
C MET A 1 20.35 -8.68 -23.30
N VAL A 2 19.12 -9.08 -23.59
CA VAL A 2 18.11 -9.46 -22.59
C VAL A 2 17.67 -10.91 -22.85
N PRO A 3 17.85 -11.85 -21.91
CA PRO A 3 17.35 -13.22 -22.05
C PRO A 3 15.82 -13.25 -21.83
N LEU A 4 15.10 -13.68 -22.85
CA LEU A 4 13.65 -13.79 -22.86
C LEU A 4 13.22 -15.24 -22.67
N THR A 5 12.18 -15.45 -21.87
CA THR A 5 11.54 -16.74 -21.66
C THR A 5 10.04 -16.57 -21.75
N PHE A 6 9.36 -17.61 -22.21
CA PHE A 6 7.92 -17.59 -22.48
C PHE A 6 7.25 -18.83 -21.93
N SER A 7 6.06 -18.68 -21.34
CA SER A 7 5.10 -19.76 -21.07
C SER A 7 3.76 -19.44 -21.72
N THR A 8 2.89 -20.43 -21.89
CA THR A 8 1.56 -20.28 -22.52
C THR A 8 0.47 -20.89 -21.65
N SER A 9 -0.79 -20.61 -21.97
CA SER A 9 -1.97 -21.21 -21.33
C SER A 9 -1.95 -22.74 -21.25
N ARG A 10 -1.27 -23.40 -22.21
CA ARG A 10 -1.17 -24.86 -22.27
C ARG A 10 -0.20 -25.44 -21.25
N ASN A 11 0.82 -24.68 -20.87
CA ASN A 11 1.81 -25.10 -19.88
C ASN A 11 2.14 -23.93 -18.92
N PRO A 12 1.17 -23.51 -18.07
CA PRO A 12 1.36 -22.32 -17.25
C PRO A 12 2.55 -22.44 -16.30
N GLY A 13 3.41 -21.41 -16.29
CA GLY A 13 4.63 -21.38 -15.46
C GLY A 13 5.81 -22.20 -15.99
N ILE A 14 5.60 -23.06 -17.00
CA ILE A 14 6.66 -23.86 -17.60
C ILE A 14 7.18 -23.14 -18.84
N VAL A 15 8.49 -22.95 -18.91
CA VAL A 15 9.13 -22.30 -20.05
C VAL A 15 9.01 -23.20 -21.29
N CYS A 16 8.24 -22.76 -22.28
CA CYS A 16 8.05 -23.46 -23.56
C CYS A 16 8.90 -22.88 -24.70
N HIS A 17 9.40 -21.66 -24.55
CA HIS A 17 10.27 -21.00 -25.53
C HIS A 17 11.28 -20.09 -24.83
N LYS A 18 12.47 -19.95 -25.42
CA LYS A 18 13.55 -19.08 -24.95
C LYS A 18 14.13 -18.34 -26.13
N ASP A 19 14.47 -17.09 -25.93
CA ASP A 19 15.16 -16.28 -26.93
C ASP A 19 16.07 -15.24 -26.27
N ILE A 20 16.89 -14.55 -27.06
CA ILE A 20 17.76 -13.47 -26.64
C ILE A 20 17.47 -12.23 -27.48
N MET A 21 17.14 -11.12 -26.80
CA MET A 21 16.99 -9.82 -27.42
C MET A 21 18.34 -9.09 -27.42
N SER A 22 19.02 -9.10 -28.56
CA SER A 22 20.32 -8.41 -28.80
C SER A 22 20.15 -6.99 -29.35
N GLU A 23 19.00 -6.69 -29.92
CA GLU A 23 18.67 -5.42 -30.60
C GLU A 23 17.49 -4.71 -29.89
N ILE A 24 17.25 -3.45 -30.23
CA ILE A 24 16.17 -2.64 -29.63
C ILE A 24 14.78 -3.16 -30.05
N GLN A 25 14.67 -3.74 -31.24
CA GLN A 25 13.47 -4.40 -31.74
C GLN A 25 13.84 -5.78 -32.25
N LYS A 26 12.98 -6.76 -31.97
CA LYS A 26 13.15 -8.14 -32.43
C LYS A 26 11.78 -8.79 -32.59
N ASP A 27 11.56 -9.41 -33.73
CA ASP A 27 10.37 -10.25 -33.95
C ASP A 27 10.67 -11.67 -33.45
N ILE A 28 9.75 -12.22 -32.65
CA ILE A 28 9.86 -13.54 -32.05
C ILE A 28 8.63 -14.36 -32.45
N ILE A 29 8.86 -15.50 -33.11
CA ILE A 29 7.80 -16.38 -33.57
C ILE A 29 7.58 -17.49 -32.54
N ILE A 30 6.42 -17.49 -31.89
CA ILE A 30 6.01 -18.58 -31.00
C ILE A 30 5.31 -19.65 -31.84
N PRO A 31 5.78 -20.92 -31.82
CA PRO A 31 5.23 -21.97 -32.64
C PRO A 31 3.71 -22.22 -32.43
N ALA A 32 2.94 -22.36 -33.51
CA ALA A 32 1.49 -22.57 -33.43
C ALA A 32 1.06 -23.86 -32.71
N ASN A 33 1.97 -24.84 -32.56
CA ASN A 33 1.71 -26.04 -31.77
C ASN A 33 1.77 -25.80 -30.25
N VAL A 34 2.28 -24.65 -29.78
CA VAL A 34 2.35 -24.31 -28.35
C VAL A 34 1.36 -23.21 -27.93
N ILE A 35 0.66 -22.59 -28.89
CA ILE A 35 -0.36 -21.57 -28.64
C ILE A 35 -1.39 -21.44 -29.79
N SER A 36 -2.66 -21.22 -29.44
CA SER A 36 -3.76 -20.88 -30.35
C SER A 36 -4.15 -19.39 -30.28
N PRO A 37 -4.82 -18.84 -31.31
CA PRO A 37 -5.43 -17.51 -31.22
C PRO A 37 -6.36 -17.37 -29.99
N GLY A 38 -6.25 -16.25 -29.27
CA GLY A 38 -7.01 -15.99 -28.03
C GLY A 38 -6.41 -16.60 -26.76
N GLU A 39 -5.38 -17.45 -26.88
CA GLU A 39 -4.61 -17.89 -25.72
C GLU A 39 -3.58 -16.83 -25.31
N TRP A 40 -3.17 -16.83 -24.05
CA TRP A 40 -2.16 -15.91 -23.54
C TRP A 40 -0.75 -16.47 -23.68
N VAL A 41 0.21 -15.56 -23.87
CA VAL A 41 1.66 -15.82 -23.77
C VAL A 41 2.20 -15.00 -22.60
N LYS A 42 2.75 -15.65 -21.58
CA LYS A 42 3.46 -14.96 -20.52
C LYS A 42 4.94 -14.86 -20.89
N VAL A 43 5.39 -13.65 -21.21
CA VAL A 43 6.80 -13.30 -21.22
C VAL A 43 7.28 -13.20 -19.77
N ASN A 44 8.50 -13.67 -19.49
CA ASN A 44 9.10 -13.71 -18.15
C ASN A 44 8.27 -14.53 -17.13
N PRO A 45 7.99 -15.81 -17.38
CA PRO A 45 7.32 -16.66 -16.40
C PRO A 45 8.07 -16.67 -15.06
N SER A 46 7.32 -16.59 -13.97
CA SER A 46 7.82 -16.47 -12.58
C SER A 46 8.70 -15.24 -12.31
N THR A 47 8.68 -14.25 -13.19
CA THR A 47 9.37 -12.95 -13.02
C THR A 47 10.87 -13.08 -12.71
N VAL A 48 11.55 -14.03 -13.37
CA VAL A 48 12.97 -14.33 -13.11
C VAL A 48 13.89 -13.29 -13.77
N GLY A 49 13.52 -12.82 -14.96
CA GLY A 49 14.27 -11.82 -15.70
C GLY A 49 14.10 -10.42 -15.11
N TYR A 50 15.20 -9.65 -15.08
CA TYR A 50 15.20 -8.26 -14.60
C TYR A 50 14.71 -7.29 -15.68
N TYR A 51 13.44 -7.41 -16.05
CA TYR A 51 12.74 -6.54 -16.98
C TYR A 51 11.23 -6.63 -16.76
N ARG A 52 10.52 -5.57 -17.19
CA ARG A 52 9.06 -5.50 -17.14
C ARG A 52 8.46 -5.81 -18.49
N THR A 53 7.25 -6.37 -18.49
CA THR A 53 6.52 -6.77 -19.69
C THR A 53 5.29 -5.89 -19.88
N ARG A 54 5.14 -5.32 -21.08
CA ARG A 54 3.95 -4.56 -21.47
C ARG A 54 3.19 -5.33 -22.54
N TYR A 55 1.94 -5.67 -22.23
CA TYR A 55 1.01 -6.26 -23.18
C TYR A 55 0.07 -5.18 -23.72
N THR A 56 -0.43 -5.36 -24.94
CA THR A 56 -1.57 -4.55 -25.42
C THR A 56 -2.82 -4.89 -24.60
N PRO A 57 -3.84 -4.01 -24.55
CA PRO A 57 -5.07 -4.29 -23.80
C PRO A 57 -5.76 -5.60 -24.22
N GLU A 58 -5.72 -5.92 -25.52
CA GLU A 58 -6.23 -7.19 -26.05
C GLU A 58 -5.48 -8.40 -25.48
N LEU A 59 -4.14 -8.37 -25.52
CA LEU A 59 -3.33 -9.47 -25.00
C LEU A 59 -3.43 -9.60 -23.47
N LEU A 60 -3.56 -8.48 -22.76
CA LEU A 60 -3.79 -8.49 -21.31
C LEU A 60 -5.13 -9.16 -20.96
N ASN A 61 -6.18 -8.89 -21.74
CA ASN A 61 -7.50 -9.51 -21.54
C ASN A 61 -7.48 -11.04 -21.72
N ASN A 62 -6.59 -11.58 -22.56
CA ASN A 62 -6.45 -13.04 -22.70
C ASN A 62 -6.04 -13.73 -21.39
N PHE A 63 -5.40 -13.02 -20.45
CA PHE A 63 -5.03 -13.59 -19.15
C PHE A 63 -6.20 -13.66 -18.16
N VAL A 64 -7.24 -12.83 -18.32
CA VAL A 64 -8.33 -12.67 -17.34
C VAL A 64 -8.97 -14.01 -16.94
N PRO A 65 -9.33 -14.92 -17.87
CA PRO A 65 -9.90 -16.22 -17.50
C PRO A 65 -8.95 -17.07 -16.63
N SER A 66 -7.65 -17.06 -16.91
CA SER A 66 -6.65 -17.80 -16.15
C SER A 66 -6.28 -17.14 -14.81
N ILE A 67 -6.41 -15.83 -14.71
CA ILE A 67 -6.31 -15.11 -13.44
C ILE A 67 -7.49 -15.48 -12.54
N SER A 68 -8.73 -15.36 -13.02
CA SER A 68 -9.94 -15.62 -12.24
C SER A 68 -10.08 -17.08 -11.83
N SER A 69 -9.75 -18.03 -12.73
CA SER A 69 -9.70 -19.46 -12.39
C SER A 69 -8.46 -19.87 -11.58
N ARG A 70 -7.52 -18.94 -11.35
CA ARG A 70 -6.22 -19.15 -10.70
C ARG A 70 -5.32 -20.21 -11.38
N THR A 71 -5.58 -20.52 -12.65
CA THR A 71 -4.75 -21.42 -13.46
C THR A 71 -3.44 -20.78 -13.93
N LEU A 72 -3.38 -19.45 -14.05
CA LEU A 72 -2.12 -18.73 -14.21
C LEU A 72 -1.37 -18.75 -12.87
N PRO A 73 -0.09 -19.18 -12.76
CA PRO A 73 0.59 -19.33 -11.46
C PRO A 73 0.66 -18.03 -10.63
N PRO A 74 0.74 -18.13 -9.29
CA PRO A 74 0.73 -16.95 -8.41
C PRO A 74 1.81 -15.91 -8.72
N LEU A 75 3.05 -16.34 -9.00
CA LEU A 75 4.13 -15.41 -9.35
C LEU A 75 3.88 -14.69 -10.69
N ASP A 76 3.18 -15.32 -11.63
CA ASP A 76 2.82 -14.70 -12.89
C ASP A 76 1.66 -13.72 -12.75
N ARG A 77 0.66 -14.03 -11.91
CA ARG A 77 -0.41 -13.07 -11.53
C ARG A 77 0.18 -11.84 -10.84
N LEU A 78 1.09 -12.05 -9.88
CA LEU A 78 1.83 -10.98 -9.20
C LEU A 78 2.64 -10.15 -10.20
N GLY A 79 3.40 -10.82 -11.08
CA GLY A 79 4.26 -10.16 -12.07
C GLY A 79 3.48 -9.28 -13.05
N LEU A 80 2.35 -9.78 -13.56
CA LEU A 80 1.48 -8.98 -14.44
C LEU A 80 0.97 -7.73 -13.73
N LEU A 81 0.55 -7.86 -12.47
CA LEU A 81 0.06 -6.73 -11.68
C LEU A 81 1.18 -5.70 -11.39
N ASP A 82 2.35 -6.17 -10.96
CA ASP A 82 3.48 -5.29 -10.63
C ASP A 82 4.00 -4.56 -11.86
N ASP A 83 4.10 -5.25 -13.00
CA ASP A 83 4.47 -4.65 -14.29
C ASP A 83 3.44 -3.63 -14.74
N LEU A 84 2.15 -3.98 -14.74
CA LEU A 84 1.09 -3.07 -15.15
C LEU A 84 1.05 -1.83 -14.27
N PHE A 85 1.19 -1.99 -12.96
CA PHE A 85 1.22 -0.85 -12.05
C PHE A 85 2.45 0.05 -12.26
N ALA A 86 3.63 -0.52 -12.49
CA ALA A 86 4.81 0.26 -12.86
C ALA A 86 4.63 1.02 -14.18
N LEU A 87 3.96 0.42 -15.17
CA LEU A 87 3.62 1.06 -16.44
C LEU A 87 2.64 2.22 -16.25
N VAL A 88 1.68 2.11 -15.33
CA VAL A 88 0.82 3.24 -14.93
C VAL A 88 1.64 4.36 -14.30
N GLN A 89 2.56 4.05 -13.38
CA GLN A 89 3.43 5.07 -12.78
C GLN A 89 4.30 5.77 -13.84
N ALA A 90 4.73 5.04 -14.88
CA ALA A 90 5.49 5.56 -16.02
C ALA A 90 4.63 6.29 -17.08
N GLY A 91 3.30 6.27 -16.98
CA GLY A 91 2.39 6.85 -17.97
C GLY A 91 2.25 6.09 -19.28
N LEU A 92 2.54 4.78 -19.25
CA LEU A 92 2.44 3.86 -20.38
C LEU A 92 1.17 3.00 -20.33
N SER A 93 0.36 3.14 -19.28
CA SER A 93 -0.92 2.49 -19.04
C SER A 93 -1.75 3.39 -18.11
N SER A 94 -3.02 3.05 -17.86
CA SER A 94 -3.91 3.86 -17.02
C SER A 94 -4.39 3.11 -15.77
N THR A 95 -4.64 3.87 -14.70
CA THR A 95 -4.97 3.31 -13.36
C THR A 95 -6.20 2.40 -13.37
N ASP A 96 -7.20 2.68 -14.20
CA ASP A 96 -8.38 1.83 -14.36
C ASP A 96 -8.06 0.44 -14.93
N GLU A 97 -7.02 0.29 -15.75
CA GLU A 97 -6.59 -1.03 -16.25
C GLU A 97 -6.07 -1.91 -15.09
N VAL A 98 -5.31 -1.32 -14.16
CA VAL A 98 -4.83 -2.00 -12.95
C VAL A 98 -6.00 -2.43 -12.06
N LEU A 99 -6.94 -1.52 -11.81
CA LEU A 99 -8.11 -1.82 -10.98
C LEU A 99 -9.03 -2.86 -11.65
N ASN A 100 -9.16 -2.83 -12.97
CA ASN A 100 -9.92 -3.83 -13.70
C ASN A 100 -9.25 -5.22 -13.63
N LEU A 101 -7.91 -5.28 -13.75
CA LEU A 101 -7.16 -6.52 -13.59
C LEU A 101 -7.33 -7.11 -12.17
N MET A 102 -7.32 -6.26 -11.14
CA MET A 102 -7.56 -6.70 -9.76
C MET A 102 -8.97 -7.25 -9.54
N LEU A 103 -10.00 -6.75 -10.24
CA LEU A 103 -11.34 -7.33 -10.17
C LEU A 103 -11.40 -8.77 -10.71
N ALA A 104 -10.50 -9.15 -11.61
CA ALA A 104 -10.34 -10.54 -12.03
C ALA A 104 -9.69 -11.43 -10.94
N MET A 105 -9.11 -10.83 -9.89
CA MET A 105 -8.43 -11.49 -8.78
C MET A 105 -9.27 -11.57 -7.50
N THR A 106 -10.60 -11.35 -7.57
CA THR A 106 -11.50 -11.44 -6.40
C THR A 106 -11.50 -12.82 -5.71
N ASP A 107 -11.09 -13.86 -6.45
CA ASP A 107 -10.98 -15.25 -5.98
C ASP A 107 -9.57 -15.62 -5.50
N GLU A 108 -8.63 -14.68 -5.50
CA GLU A 108 -7.25 -14.88 -5.05
C GLU A 108 -7.17 -15.27 -3.57
N ASP A 109 -6.26 -16.18 -3.23
CA ASP A 109 -5.96 -16.60 -1.87
C ASP A 109 -4.48 -16.76 -1.57
N ASN A 110 -3.60 -16.48 -2.53
CA ASN A 110 -2.17 -16.46 -2.31
C ASN A 110 -1.73 -15.17 -1.60
N TYR A 111 -1.05 -15.32 -0.47
CA TYR A 111 -0.54 -14.20 0.33
C TYR A 111 0.35 -13.24 -0.47
N SER A 112 1.25 -13.76 -1.31
CA SER A 112 2.21 -12.90 -2.04
C SER A 112 1.51 -12.03 -3.09
N VAL A 113 0.51 -12.57 -3.78
CA VAL A 113 -0.31 -11.81 -4.73
C VAL A 113 -1.11 -10.75 -3.99
N TRP A 114 -1.76 -11.10 -2.88
CA TRP A 114 -2.49 -10.15 -2.05
C TRP A 114 -1.60 -9.06 -1.45
N SER A 115 -0.36 -9.39 -1.08
CA SER A 115 0.63 -8.41 -0.63
C SER A 115 0.94 -7.38 -1.72
N SER A 116 1.14 -7.83 -2.97
CA SER A 116 1.31 -6.95 -4.12
C SER A 116 0.06 -6.08 -4.36
N MET A 117 -1.13 -6.68 -4.38
CA MET A 117 -2.39 -5.94 -4.50
C MET A 117 -2.55 -4.89 -3.40
N SER A 118 -2.30 -5.26 -2.15
CA SER A 118 -2.38 -4.35 -1.01
C SER A 118 -1.41 -3.17 -1.17
N ASN A 119 -0.18 -3.39 -1.64
CA ASN A 119 0.78 -2.31 -1.88
C ASN A 119 0.27 -1.31 -2.95
N VAL A 120 -0.28 -1.81 -4.04
CA VAL A 120 -0.90 -0.98 -5.08
C VAL A 120 -2.08 -0.19 -4.52
N LEU A 121 -3.01 -0.85 -3.82
CA LEU A 121 -4.16 -0.19 -3.20
C LEU A 121 -3.74 0.87 -2.16
N GLY A 122 -2.64 0.64 -1.44
CA GLY A 122 -2.07 1.61 -0.49
C GLY A 122 -1.53 2.86 -1.17
N LYS A 123 -0.76 2.69 -2.24
CA LYS A 123 -0.24 3.81 -3.03
C LYS A 123 -1.37 4.63 -3.65
N LEU A 124 -2.39 3.98 -4.20
CA LEU A 124 -3.57 4.65 -4.75
C LEU A 124 -4.38 5.36 -3.66
N ALA A 125 -4.57 4.76 -2.48
CA ALA A 125 -5.25 5.43 -1.37
C ALA A 125 -4.53 6.72 -0.96
N ILE A 126 -3.19 6.69 -0.88
CA ILE A 126 -2.38 7.88 -0.57
C ILE A 126 -2.52 8.93 -1.68
N LEU A 127 -2.39 8.52 -2.94
CA LEU A 127 -2.51 9.41 -4.09
C LEU A 127 -3.89 10.11 -4.08
N LEU A 128 -4.96 9.34 -3.93
CA LEU A 128 -6.34 9.83 -3.90
C LEU A 128 -6.68 10.64 -2.65
N SER A 129 -5.94 10.49 -1.54
CA SER A 129 -6.11 11.37 -0.38
C SER A 129 -5.72 12.83 -0.67
N ASN A 130 -5.04 13.10 -1.80
CA ASN A 130 -4.66 14.45 -2.20
C ASN A 130 -5.75 15.18 -3.01
N VAL A 131 -6.77 14.48 -3.51
CA VAL A 131 -7.85 15.08 -4.32
C VAL A 131 -9.07 15.44 -3.47
N GLU A 132 -9.88 16.36 -3.98
CA GLU A 132 -11.16 16.73 -3.37
C GLU A 132 -12.33 15.94 -4.01
N GLY A 133 -13.47 15.93 -3.33
CA GLY A 133 -14.69 15.25 -3.78
C GLY A 133 -14.77 13.78 -3.35
N ASP A 134 -15.64 13.03 -4.04
CA ASP A 134 -16.06 11.70 -3.57
C ASP A 134 -15.16 10.55 -4.05
N THR A 135 -14.12 10.82 -4.83
CA THR A 135 -13.26 9.79 -5.44
C THR A 135 -12.57 8.92 -4.39
N GLU A 136 -12.11 9.49 -3.27
CA GLU A 136 -11.55 8.70 -2.16
C GLU A 136 -12.61 7.73 -1.59
N GLN A 137 -13.86 8.19 -1.47
CA GLN A 137 -14.96 7.38 -0.95
C GLN A 137 -15.39 6.29 -1.94
N LEU A 138 -15.42 6.57 -3.24
CA LEU A 138 -15.65 5.56 -4.28
C LEU A 138 -14.53 4.49 -4.28
N PHE A 139 -13.27 4.90 -4.11
CA PHE A 139 -12.16 3.98 -4.01
C PHE A 139 -12.24 3.07 -2.79
N LYS A 140 -12.68 3.60 -1.64
CA LYS A 140 -12.95 2.79 -0.45
C LYS A 140 -14.04 1.74 -0.70
N GLN A 141 -15.10 2.10 -1.43
CA GLN A 141 -16.17 1.16 -1.79
C GLN A 141 -15.68 0.08 -2.76
N TYR A 142 -14.91 0.46 -3.79
CA TYR A 142 -14.23 -0.49 -4.67
C TYR A 142 -13.37 -1.50 -3.89
N ASN A 143 -12.58 -1.05 -2.91
CA ASN A 143 -11.77 -1.94 -2.08
C ASN A 143 -12.62 -2.94 -1.30
N ARG A 144 -13.76 -2.51 -0.76
CA ARG A 144 -14.69 -3.40 -0.04
C ARG A 144 -15.25 -4.49 -0.95
N ILE A 145 -15.62 -4.14 -2.19
CA ILE A 145 -16.07 -5.10 -3.20
C ILE A 145 -14.96 -6.13 -3.48
N LEU A 146 -13.75 -5.66 -3.76
CA LEU A 146 -12.60 -6.50 -4.08
C LEU A 146 -12.24 -7.47 -2.94
N LEU A 147 -12.32 -7.02 -1.68
CA LEU A 147 -11.89 -7.80 -0.51
C LEU A 147 -12.99 -8.68 0.10
N LYS A 148 -14.26 -8.50 -0.29
CA LYS A 148 -15.41 -9.12 0.39
C LYS A 148 -15.32 -10.65 0.47
N LYS A 149 -14.91 -11.30 -0.63
CA LYS A 149 -14.85 -12.76 -0.70
C LYS A 149 -13.76 -13.31 0.23
N ILE A 150 -12.55 -12.76 0.13
CA ILE A 150 -11.42 -13.21 0.94
C ILE A 150 -11.62 -12.89 2.44
N SER A 151 -12.21 -11.74 2.78
CA SER A 151 -12.49 -11.39 4.18
C SER A 151 -13.52 -12.33 4.80
N THR A 152 -14.55 -12.70 4.02
CA THR A 152 -15.57 -13.68 4.44
C THR A 152 -14.96 -15.06 4.66
N LYS A 153 -14.06 -15.49 3.76
CA LYS A 153 -13.37 -16.78 3.87
C LYS A 153 -12.49 -16.85 5.13
N LEU A 154 -11.72 -15.80 5.43
CA LEU A 154 -10.73 -15.83 6.51
C LEU A 154 -11.32 -15.57 7.90
N GLY A 155 -12.37 -14.74 7.97
CA GLY A 155 -12.98 -14.30 9.23
C GLY A 155 -11.98 -13.68 10.21
N TRP A 156 -12.38 -13.56 11.47
CA TRP A 156 -11.52 -13.03 12.54
C TRP A 156 -10.81 -14.11 13.36
N THR A 157 -11.22 -15.37 13.24
CA THR A 157 -10.77 -16.45 14.12
C THR A 157 -9.86 -17.41 13.35
N PRO A 158 -8.63 -17.64 13.83
CA PRO A 158 -7.75 -18.69 13.30
C PRO A 158 -8.44 -20.05 13.27
N GLN A 159 -8.22 -20.82 12.20
CA GLN A 159 -8.77 -22.17 12.06
C GLN A 159 -7.76 -23.23 12.56
N PRO A 160 -8.21 -24.40 13.05
CA PRO A 160 -7.34 -25.41 13.67
C PRO A 160 -6.20 -26.01 12.82
N ASN A 161 -6.11 -25.72 11.52
CA ASN A 161 -5.00 -26.11 10.64
C ASN A 161 -4.64 -25.00 9.65
N GLU A 162 -4.88 -23.75 10.05
CA GLU A 162 -4.55 -22.60 9.22
C GLU A 162 -3.04 -22.51 9.00
N SER A 163 -2.62 -22.33 7.74
CA SER A 163 -1.23 -22.11 7.42
C SER A 163 -0.75 -20.74 7.89
N HIS A 164 0.55 -20.60 8.16
CA HIS A 164 1.14 -19.31 8.54
C HIS A 164 0.79 -18.19 7.53
N LEU A 165 0.79 -18.50 6.22
CA LEU A 165 0.46 -17.53 5.18
C LEU A 165 -1.01 -17.10 5.19
N GLU A 166 -1.94 -17.99 5.55
CA GLU A 166 -3.35 -17.63 5.73
C GLU A 166 -3.53 -16.72 6.95
N THR A 167 -2.82 -16.98 8.06
CA THR A 167 -2.84 -16.10 9.23
C THR A 167 -2.33 -14.69 8.88
N MET A 168 -1.21 -14.60 8.16
CA MET A 168 -0.69 -13.32 7.66
C MET A 168 -1.67 -12.63 6.70
N LEU A 169 -2.31 -13.41 5.82
CA LEU A 169 -3.29 -12.89 4.87
C LEU A 169 -4.51 -12.30 5.60
N ARG A 170 -4.98 -12.92 6.68
CA ARG A 170 -6.06 -12.36 7.52
C ARG A 170 -5.69 -10.97 8.03
N GLY A 171 -4.52 -10.82 8.64
CA GLY A 171 -4.05 -9.52 9.15
C GLY A 171 -4.00 -8.45 8.04
N LEU A 172 -3.47 -8.81 6.87
CA LEU A 172 -3.38 -7.94 5.70
C LEU A 172 -4.77 -7.48 5.20
N VAL A 173 -5.69 -8.42 5.03
CA VAL A 173 -7.06 -8.16 4.55
C VAL A 173 -7.83 -7.27 5.53
N MET A 174 -7.76 -7.58 6.84
CA MET A 174 -8.41 -6.75 7.86
C MET A 174 -7.83 -5.34 7.88
N ALA A 175 -6.51 -5.17 7.80
CA ALA A 175 -5.88 -3.85 7.74
C ALA A 175 -6.34 -3.02 6.53
N ARG A 176 -6.53 -3.67 5.37
CA ARG A 176 -7.01 -2.99 4.16
C ARG A 176 -8.48 -2.61 4.25
N LEU A 177 -9.33 -3.45 4.82
CA LEU A 177 -10.75 -3.14 5.06
C LEU A 177 -10.93 -2.02 6.09
N VAL A 178 -10.12 -2.00 7.16
CA VAL A 178 -10.07 -0.89 8.11
C VAL A 178 -9.69 0.41 7.42
N SER A 179 -8.63 0.39 6.58
CA SER A 179 -8.22 1.55 5.79
C SER A 179 -9.30 1.98 4.79
N SER A 180 -10.14 1.04 4.36
CA SER A 180 -11.28 1.27 3.48
C SER A 180 -12.56 1.67 4.24
N ALA A 181 -12.45 1.95 5.55
CA ALA A 181 -13.54 2.35 6.43
C ALA A 181 -14.76 1.41 6.38
N ASP A 182 -14.53 0.10 6.25
CA ASP A 182 -15.61 -0.89 6.21
C ASP A 182 -16.37 -0.90 7.56
N PRO A 183 -17.70 -0.66 7.56
CA PRO A 183 -18.46 -0.45 8.79
C PRO A 183 -18.55 -1.72 9.65
N ASP A 184 -18.71 -2.89 9.04
CA ASP A 184 -18.84 -4.17 9.76
C ASP A 184 -17.51 -4.52 10.44
N ILE A 185 -16.41 -4.34 9.70
CA ILE A 185 -15.05 -4.59 10.20
C ILE A 185 -14.68 -3.62 11.33
N ILE A 186 -15.05 -2.34 11.22
CA ILE A 186 -14.82 -1.37 12.31
C ILE A 186 -15.64 -1.73 13.54
N SER A 187 -16.91 -2.09 13.37
CA SER A 187 -17.80 -2.46 14.49
C SER A 187 -17.25 -3.66 15.25
N GLU A 188 -16.90 -4.73 14.53
CA GLU A 188 -16.34 -5.94 15.14
C GLU A 188 -14.98 -5.69 15.79
N ALA A 189 -14.12 -4.85 15.18
CA ALA A 189 -12.85 -4.46 15.78
C ALA A 189 -13.04 -3.73 17.13
N LYS A 190 -14.04 -2.84 17.24
CA LYS A 190 -14.36 -2.15 18.50
C LYS A 190 -14.80 -3.14 19.59
N ILE A 191 -15.61 -4.13 19.25
CA ILE A 191 -16.04 -5.19 20.17
C ILE A 191 -14.82 -5.97 20.68
N LYS A 192 -13.94 -6.41 19.76
CA LYS A 192 -12.72 -7.14 20.12
C LYS A 192 -11.77 -6.32 20.98
N PHE A 193 -11.63 -5.04 20.69
CA PHE A 193 -10.82 -4.13 21.50
C PHE A 193 -11.38 -3.97 22.92
N ALA A 194 -12.70 -3.81 23.08
CA ALA A 194 -13.34 -3.74 24.39
C ALA A 194 -13.20 -5.06 25.19
N ASN A 195 -13.38 -6.21 24.54
CA ASN A 195 -13.13 -7.52 25.16
C ASN A 195 -11.66 -7.67 25.59
N HIS A 196 -10.73 -7.11 24.82
CA HIS A 196 -9.32 -7.10 25.15
C HIS A 196 -8.98 -6.26 26.37
N LEU A 197 -9.50 -5.03 26.42
CA LEU A 197 -9.29 -4.13 27.57
C LEU A 197 -9.90 -4.66 28.87
N SER A 198 -11.02 -5.38 28.78
CA SER A 198 -11.68 -6.01 29.94
C SER A 198 -11.05 -7.34 30.38
N GLY A 199 -10.06 -7.86 29.64
CA GLY A 199 -9.44 -9.17 29.91
C GLY A 199 -10.31 -10.37 29.53
N LYS A 200 -11.47 -10.15 28.89
CA LYS A 200 -12.37 -11.23 28.44
C LYS A 200 -11.73 -12.07 27.32
N GLU A 201 -11.02 -11.43 26.41
CA GLU A 201 -10.37 -12.07 25.26
C GLU A 201 -9.00 -11.46 24.99
N THR A 202 -8.07 -12.21 24.42
CA THR A 202 -6.79 -11.66 23.95
C THR A 202 -6.79 -11.52 22.44
N ILE A 203 -6.43 -10.35 21.93
CA ILE A 203 -6.24 -10.15 20.49
C ILE A 203 -4.94 -10.85 20.06
N VAL A 204 -5.06 -11.77 19.10
CA VAL A 204 -3.91 -12.42 18.46
C VAL A 204 -3.04 -11.39 17.74
N ALA A 205 -1.72 -11.62 17.72
CA ALA A 205 -0.73 -10.62 17.31
C ALA A 205 -1.02 -9.97 15.94
N ASP A 206 -1.37 -10.77 14.94
CA ASP A 206 -1.62 -10.30 13.56
C ASP A 206 -2.85 -9.37 13.44
N LEU A 207 -3.75 -9.41 14.42
CA LEU A 207 -4.98 -8.61 14.44
C LEU A 207 -4.87 -7.35 15.31
N ARG A 208 -3.82 -7.20 16.12
CA ARG A 208 -3.65 -6.04 17.01
C ARG A 208 -3.57 -4.73 16.23
N SER A 209 -2.67 -4.66 15.25
CA SER A 209 -2.50 -3.45 14.43
C SER A 209 -3.79 -3.01 13.70
N PRO A 210 -4.50 -3.88 12.95
CA PRO A 210 -5.75 -3.47 12.32
C PRO A 210 -6.84 -3.10 13.33
N ILE A 211 -6.96 -3.80 14.47
CA ILE A 211 -7.97 -3.49 15.49
C ILE A 211 -7.70 -2.14 16.16
N TYR A 212 -6.46 -1.86 16.57
CA TYR A 212 -6.10 -0.58 17.18
C TYR A 212 -6.34 0.59 16.23
N LYS A 213 -5.96 0.43 14.96
CA LYS A 213 -6.22 1.42 13.90
C LYS A 213 -7.72 1.63 13.68
N ALA A 214 -8.52 0.57 13.65
CA ALA A 214 -9.97 0.66 13.46
C ALA A 214 -10.62 1.47 14.59
N CYS A 215 -10.24 1.17 15.84
CA CYS A 215 -10.76 1.85 17.01
C CYS A 215 -10.43 3.34 16.97
N LEU A 216 -9.16 3.71 16.75
CA LEU A 216 -8.78 5.12 16.79
C LEU A 216 -9.22 5.91 15.55
N SER A 217 -9.29 5.29 14.37
CA SER A 217 -9.75 5.97 13.14
C SER A 217 -11.21 6.44 13.20
N SER A 218 -11.98 5.90 14.16
CA SER A 218 -13.37 6.24 14.44
C SER A 218 -13.61 6.48 15.95
N GLY A 219 -12.53 6.80 16.67
CA GLY A 219 -12.50 6.95 18.10
C GLY A 219 -12.15 8.38 18.52
N ASP A 220 -12.14 8.58 19.82
CA ASP A 220 -12.01 9.88 20.48
C ASP A 220 -10.81 9.88 21.45
N GLU A 221 -10.76 10.91 22.30
CA GLU A 221 -9.76 11.05 23.36
C GLU A 221 -9.75 9.84 24.31
N THR A 222 -10.90 9.24 24.59
CA THR A 222 -11.01 8.04 25.43
C THR A 222 -10.26 6.87 24.79
N THR A 223 -10.49 6.65 23.50
CA THR A 223 -9.82 5.58 22.74
C THR A 223 -8.30 5.82 22.67
N PHE A 224 -7.89 7.07 22.46
CA PHE A 224 -6.47 7.45 22.48
C PHE A 224 -5.82 7.13 23.83
N ASN A 225 -6.46 7.51 24.94
CA ASN A 225 -5.96 7.23 26.28
C ASN A 225 -5.92 5.73 26.61
N GLN A 226 -6.87 4.94 26.11
CA GLN A 226 -6.83 3.47 26.24
C GLN A 226 -5.62 2.87 25.52
N LEU A 227 -5.29 3.35 24.32
CA LEU A 227 -4.08 2.93 23.61
C LEU A 227 -2.80 3.36 24.36
N LEU A 228 -2.76 4.57 24.92
CA LEU A 228 -1.63 4.99 25.78
C LEU A 228 -1.50 4.12 27.03
N GLN A 229 -2.61 3.72 27.64
CA GLN A 229 -2.60 2.79 28.77
C GLN A 229 -1.99 1.45 28.38
N LEU A 230 -2.37 0.89 27.23
CA LEU A 230 -1.76 -0.33 26.70
C LEU A 230 -0.27 -0.16 26.42
N TYR A 231 0.16 0.98 25.85
CA TYR A 231 1.56 1.30 25.61
C TYR A 231 2.38 1.31 26.90
N ARG A 232 1.86 1.98 27.93
CA ARG A 232 2.53 2.12 29.24
C ARG A 232 2.50 0.82 30.04
N GLY A 233 1.49 -0.03 29.82
CA GLY A 233 1.31 -1.30 30.53
C GLY A 233 2.06 -2.49 29.92
N THR A 234 2.76 -2.33 28.80
CA THR A 234 3.53 -3.42 28.17
C THR A 234 5.03 -3.16 28.21
N ASP A 235 5.81 -4.22 28.43
CA ASP A 235 7.27 -4.21 28.28
C ASP A 235 7.72 -4.64 26.87
N LEU A 236 6.79 -5.20 26.08
CA LEU A 236 7.12 -5.71 24.75
C LEU A 236 7.28 -4.55 23.75
N HIS A 237 8.50 -4.40 23.24
CA HIS A 237 8.82 -3.31 22.33
C HIS A 237 8.04 -3.38 21.00
N GLU A 238 7.81 -4.58 20.46
CA GLU A 238 6.99 -4.77 19.26
C GLU A 238 5.54 -4.29 19.46
N GLU A 239 5.00 -4.46 20.67
CA GLU A 239 3.65 -4.01 21.01
C GLU A 239 3.57 -2.49 21.10
N LYS A 240 4.60 -1.87 21.69
CA LYS A 240 4.76 -0.41 21.71
C LYS A 240 4.78 0.17 20.29
N ASP A 241 5.57 -0.41 19.38
CA ASP A 241 5.62 0.04 17.98
C ASP A 241 4.25 -0.11 17.29
N ARG A 242 3.55 -1.23 17.47
CA ARG A 242 2.20 -1.43 16.93
C ARG A 242 1.22 -0.37 17.41
N ILE A 243 1.24 -0.07 18.71
CA ILE A 243 0.36 0.92 19.33
C ILE A 243 0.68 2.33 18.81
N CYS A 244 1.96 2.73 18.79
CA CYS A 244 2.39 4.02 18.26
C CYS A 244 1.96 4.20 16.79
N ARG A 245 2.14 3.18 15.96
CA ARG A 245 1.69 3.24 14.55
C ARG A 245 0.18 3.30 14.40
N ALA A 246 -0.57 2.74 15.35
CA ALA A 246 -2.03 2.82 15.35
C ALA A 246 -2.52 4.20 15.77
N MET A 247 -1.78 4.90 16.64
CA MET A 247 -2.11 6.25 17.09
C MET A 247 -2.21 7.27 15.96
N GLY A 248 -1.37 7.14 14.92
CA GLY A 248 -1.44 7.97 13.72
C GLY A 248 -2.70 7.79 12.85
N ALA A 249 -3.54 6.77 13.12
CA ALA A 249 -4.75 6.51 12.35
C ALA A 249 -5.93 7.42 12.71
N SER A 250 -5.81 8.27 13.74
CA SER A 250 -6.88 9.20 14.12
C SER A 250 -7.22 10.16 12.97
N LYS A 251 -8.50 10.55 12.90
CA LYS A 251 -8.98 11.62 11.99
C LYS A 251 -9.09 12.97 12.71
N ASN A 252 -8.91 12.99 14.02
CA ASN A 252 -9.02 14.20 14.83
C ASN A 252 -7.66 14.92 14.87
N LYS A 253 -7.63 16.17 14.39
CA LYS A 253 -6.44 17.02 14.34
C LYS A 253 -5.76 17.18 15.70
N ASP A 254 -6.52 17.33 16.78
CA ASP A 254 -5.98 17.55 18.11
C ASP A 254 -5.38 16.27 18.70
N ILE A 255 -5.98 15.11 18.43
CA ILE A 255 -5.38 13.81 18.77
C ILE A 255 -4.07 13.63 18.00
N LEU A 256 -4.04 13.90 16.69
CA LEU A 256 -2.81 13.77 15.90
C LEU A 256 -1.68 14.68 16.40
N LYS A 257 -1.99 15.90 16.86
CA LYS A 257 -1.01 16.76 17.52
C LYS A 257 -0.47 16.13 18.81
N LYS A 258 -1.33 15.59 19.67
CA LYS A 258 -0.91 14.86 20.88
C LYS A 258 -0.02 13.65 20.54
N VAL A 259 -0.26 12.97 19.42
CA VAL A 259 0.60 11.87 18.95
C VAL A 259 1.98 12.38 18.55
N LEU A 260 2.07 13.53 17.88
CA LEU A 260 3.35 14.16 17.53
C LEU A 260 4.11 14.64 18.78
N ASP A 261 3.42 15.24 19.75
CA ASP A 261 4.01 15.64 21.03
C ASP A 261 4.53 14.42 21.81
N PHE A 262 3.71 13.36 21.87
CA PHE A 262 4.09 12.09 22.50
C PHE A 262 5.33 11.47 21.84
N ALA A 263 5.45 11.54 20.51
CA ALA A 263 6.60 11.04 19.77
C ALA A 263 7.94 11.67 20.20
N MET A 264 7.90 12.91 20.70
CA MET A 264 9.07 13.67 21.15
C MET A 264 9.24 13.68 22.68
N SER A 265 8.39 12.98 23.41
CA SER A 265 8.46 12.83 24.86
C SER A 265 9.53 11.82 25.29
N ASP A 266 9.91 11.85 26.57
CA ASP A 266 10.86 10.89 27.16
C ASP A 266 10.30 9.46 27.25
N GLU A 267 8.99 9.26 27.00
CA GLU A 267 8.36 7.93 26.99
C GLU A 267 8.66 7.14 25.70
N VAL A 268 9.03 7.84 24.61
CA VAL A 268 9.30 7.24 23.30
C VAL A 268 10.80 7.22 23.06
N ARG A 269 11.35 6.05 22.71
CA ARG A 269 12.78 5.94 22.42
C ARG A 269 13.10 6.73 21.16
N SER A 270 14.29 7.32 21.12
CA SER A 270 14.77 8.10 19.98
C SER A 270 14.70 7.34 18.65
N GLN A 271 14.93 6.02 18.64
CA GLN A 271 14.82 5.21 17.43
C GLN A 271 13.37 5.02 16.92
N ASP A 272 12.38 5.20 17.81
CA ASP A 272 10.96 4.97 17.53
C ASP A 272 10.22 6.24 17.14
N THR A 273 10.68 7.40 17.62
CA THR A 273 10.13 8.73 17.32
C THR A 273 9.81 8.91 15.83
N VAL A 274 10.74 8.50 14.95
CA VAL A 274 10.57 8.58 13.49
C VAL A 274 9.32 7.84 13.01
N PHE A 275 9.06 6.64 13.54
CA PHE A 275 7.93 5.82 13.13
C PHE A 275 6.60 6.36 13.64
N VAL A 276 6.58 6.98 14.83
CA VAL A 276 5.39 7.63 15.37
C VAL A 276 5.01 8.83 14.51
N ILE A 277 5.99 9.70 14.18
CA ILE A 277 5.77 10.85 13.30
C ILE A 277 5.30 10.41 11.91
N ILE A 278 5.94 9.40 11.32
CA ILE A 278 5.54 8.86 10.00
C ILE A 278 4.10 8.34 10.02
N SER A 279 3.66 7.72 11.13
CA SER A 279 2.31 7.17 11.23
C SER A 279 1.22 8.23 11.11
N VAL A 280 1.47 9.45 11.60
CA VAL A 280 0.55 10.59 11.50
C VAL A 280 0.34 11.01 10.04
N GLY A 281 1.36 10.85 9.19
CA GLY A 281 1.30 11.15 7.75
C GLY A 281 0.39 10.24 6.90
N GLY A 282 -0.37 9.33 7.51
CA GLY A 282 -1.24 8.39 6.81
C GLY A 282 -2.49 8.99 6.15
N SER A 283 -2.93 10.17 6.58
CA SER A 283 -4.09 10.91 6.02
C SER A 283 -3.68 12.27 5.47
N LYS A 284 -4.51 12.94 4.67
CA LYS A 284 -4.22 14.30 4.16
C LYS A 284 -3.91 15.28 5.30
N ILE A 285 -4.83 15.38 6.27
CA ILE A 285 -4.69 16.26 7.45
C ILE A 285 -3.42 15.91 8.24
N GLY A 286 -3.20 14.61 8.49
CA GLY A 286 -2.04 14.16 9.23
C GLY A 286 -0.71 14.36 8.47
N ARG A 287 -0.71 14.28 7.14
CA ARG A 287 0.45 14.58 6.29
C ARG A 287 0.86 16.04 6.41
N ASP A 288 -0.11 16.96 6.34
CA ASP A 288 0.13 18.39 6.53
C ASP A 288 0.65 18.69 7.94
N LEU A 289 0.05 18.07 8.98
CA LEU A 289 0.51 18.21 10.36
C LEU A 289 1.91 17.67 10.58
N ALA A 290 2.22 16.48 10.08
CA ALA A 290 3.52 15.86 10.22
C ALA A 290 4.58 16.70 9.51
N TRP A 291 4.30 17.21 8.31
CA TRP A 291 5.22 18.09 7.60
C TRP A 291 5.48 19.39 8.36
N GLN A 292 4.43 20.08 8.83
CA GLN A 292 4.58 21.28 9.64
C GLN A 292 5.41 20.99 10.91
N PHE A 293 5.14 19.87 11.58
CA PHE A 293 5.87 19.46 12.77
C PHE A 293 7.36 19.22 12.49
N ILE A 294 7.70 18.64 11.33
CA ILE A 294 9.09 18.49 10.89
C ILE A 294 9.74 19.86 10.71
N GLN A 295 9.05 20.81 10.06
CA GLN A 295 9.57 22.16 9.84
C GLN A 295 9.85 22.87 11.18
N ASP A 296 8.90 22.80 12.11
CA ASP A 296 8.99 23.45 13.42
C ASP A 296 10.09 22.85 14.31
N ASN A 297 10.36 21.55 14.16
CA ASN A 297 11.29 20.79 15.01
C ASN A 297 12.58 20.37 14.30
N TRP A 298 12.84 20.90 13.10
CA TRP A 298 13.89 20.37 12.22
C TRP A 298 15.25 20.34 12.88
N SER A 299 15.68 21.43 13.53
CA SER A 299 16.97 21.50 14.20
C SER A 299 17.14 20.40 15.26
N LYS A 300 16.09 20.10 16.03
CA LYS A 300 16.12 19.03 17.05
C LYS A 300 16.25 17.66 16.40
N LEU A 301 15.43 17.39 15.37
CA LEU A 301 15.43 16.12 14.65
C LEU A 301 16.75 15.90 13.90
N PHE A 302 17.27 16.92 13.22
CA PHE A 302 18.55 16.85 12.53
C PHE A 302 19.70 16.59 13.50
N ASN A 303 19.77 17.31 14.62
CA ASN A 303 20.82 17.10 15.62
C ASN A 303 20.76 15.71 16.27
N GLN A 304 19.56 15.15 16.43
CA GLN A 304 19.36 13.83 17.01
C GLN A 304 19.84 12.68 16.10
N TYR A 305 19.69 12.81 14.78
CA TYR A 305 19.97 11.72 13.83
C TYR A 305 21.16 11.97 12.90
N GLN A 306 21.65 13.21 12.80
CA GLN A 306 22.87 13.62 12.10
C GLN A 306 23.07 13.03 10.69
N GLY A 307 22.01 12.99 9.87
CA GLY A 307 22.10 12.45 8.50
C GLY A 307 22.03 10.91 8.40
N GLY A 308 21.84 10.21 9.52
CA GLY A 308 21.72 8.75 9.56
C GLY A 308 20.45 8.21 8.89
N PHE A 309 20.37 6.88 8.77
CA PHE A 309 19.27 6.17 8.11
C PHE A 309 17.86 6.55 8.62
N LEU A 310 17.72 6.86 9.91
CA LEU A 310 16.44 7.27 10.49
C LEU A 310 16.00 8.66 9.99
N LEU A 311 16.93 9.59 9.80
CA LEU A 311 16.62 10.91 9.25
C LEU A 311 16.17 10.79 7.79
N THR A 312 16.89 10.02 6.97
CA THR A 312 16.51 9.83 5.57
C THR A 312 15.14 9.15 5.46
N ARG A 313 14.86 8.17 6.33
CA ARG A 313 13.54 7.55 6.40
C ARG A 313 12.45 8.53 6.83
N LEU A 314 12.72 9.38 7.82
CA LEU A 314 11.78 10.43 8.26
C LEU A 314 11.44 11.37 7.11
N VAL A 315 12.46 11.98 6.50
CA VAL A 315 12.33 12.92 5.38
C VAL A 315 11.54 12.29 4.24
N LYS A 316 11.91 11.07 3.82
CA LYS A 316 11.21 10.38 2.73
C LYS A 316 9.72 10.24 3.00
N ASN A 317 9.36 9.65 4.14
CA ASN A 317 7.99 9.22 4.40
C ASN A 317 7.05 10.39 4.78
N THR A 318 7.59 11.52 5.25
CA THR A 318 6.80 12.73 5.54
C THR A 318 6.63 13.67 4.35
N THR A 319 7.40 13.48 3.26
CA THR A 319 7.38 14.40 2.11
C THR A 319 6.92 13.76 0.80
N GLU A 320 7.31 12.51 0.49
CA GLU A 320 7.11 11.94 -0.87
C GLU A 320 5.64 11.75 -1.29
N ASN A 321 4.71 11.80 -0.32
CA ASN A 321 3.31 11.49 -0.51
C ASN A 321 2.43 12.72 -0.85
N PHE A 322 3.02 13.91 -0.97
CA PHE A 322 2.34 15.07 -1.57
C PHE A 322 2.17 14.86 -3.08
N ALA A 323 1.26 15.63 -3.69
CA ALA A 323 0.92 15.49 -5.11
C ALA A 323 0.67 16.84 -5.81
N SER A 324 1.44 17.88 -5.47
CA SER A 324 1.36 19.18 -6.15
C SER A 324 2.76 19.74 -6.43
N ILE A 325 2.88 20.54 -7.50
CA ILE A 325 4.17 21.15 -7.88
C ILE A 325 4.64 22.12 -6.80
N GLU A 326 3.71 22.88 -6.24
CA GLU A 326 3.94 23.86 -5.17
C GLU A 326 4.52 23.17 -3.93
N LYS A 327 3.99 21.99 -3.55
CA LYS A 327 4.53 21.21 -2.44
C LYS A 327 5.93 20.66 -2.73
N ALA A 328 6.22 20.28 -3.98
CA ALA A 328 7.57 19.85 -4.35
C ALA A 328 8.58 21.00 -4.18
N GLU A 329 8.22 22.21 -4.60
CA GLU A 329 9.03 23.42 -4.46
C GLU A 329 9.19 23.84 -2.99
N GLU A 330 8.12 23.77 -2.20
CA GLU A 330 8.15 24.05 -0.76
C GLU A 330 9.13 23.11 -0.03
N VAL A 331 9.04 21.80 -0.27
CA VAL A 331 9.94 20.80 0.32
C VAL A 331 11.39 21.04 -0.11
N GLU A 332 11.61 21.32 -1.39
CA GLU A 332 12.93 21.58 -1.94
C GLU A 332 13.56 22.84 -1.32
N ASN A 333 12.80 23.93 -1.22
CA ASN A 333 13.25 25.19 -0.65
C ASN A 333 13.53 25.07 0.85
N PHE A 334 12.70 24.34 1.59
CA PHE A 334 12.90 24.10 3.02
C PHE A 334 14.26 23.45 3.29
N PHE A 335 14.61 22.37 2.57
CA PHE A 335 15.88 21.69 2.80
C PHE A 335 17.09 22.42 2.22
N LYS A 336 16.92 23.25 1.18
CA LYS A 336 17.97 24.16 0.71
C LYS A 336 18.35 25.20 1.77
N GLN A 337 17.36 25.72 2.50
CA GLN A 337 17.57 26.75 3.52
C GLN A 337 18.10 26.18 4.84
N ASN A 338 17.59 25.01 5.25
CA ASN A 338 17.88 24.46 6.58
C ASN A 338 19.00 23.42 6.60
N GLY A 339 19.45 22.95 5.43
CA GLY A 339 20.45 21.91 5.30
C GLY A 339 19.94 20.54 5.74
N CYS A 340 20.41 19.49 5.07
CA CYS A 340 20.11 18.10 5.42
C CYS A 340 21.22 17.17 4.93
N VAL A 341 22.40 17.34 5.51
CA VAL A 341 23.59 16.56 5.12
C VAL A 341 23.29 15.06 5.28
N GLY A 342 23.50 14.30 4.21
CA GLY A 342 23.28 12.85 4.17
C GLY A 342 21.91 12.40 3.65
N ALA A 343 20.96 13.32 3.44
CA ALA A 343 19.65 13.00 2.85
C ALA A 343 19.41 13.64 1.48
N GLU A 344 20.42 14.22 0.84
CA GLU A 344 20.29 15.00 -0.40
C GLU A 344 19.61 14.19 -1.51
N ARG A 345 20.07 12.94 -1.72
CA ARG A 345 19.47 12.02 -2.69
C ARG A 345 18.01 11.70 -2.33
N THR A 346 17.73 11.49 -1.06
CA THR A 346 16.36 11.18 -0.60
C THR A 346 15.42 12.36 -0.83
N ILE A 347 15.88 13.60 -0.59
CA ILE A 347 15.12 14.81 -0.85
C ILE A 347 14.85 14.96 -2.34
N GLN A 348 15.87 14.77 -3.20
CA GLN A 348 15.69 14.81 -4.65
C GLN A 348 14.64 13.79 -5.12
N GLN A 349 14.74 12.54 -4.64
CA GLN A 349 13.78 11.48 -4.96
C GLN A 349 12.38 11.77 -4.44
N ALA A 350 12.25 12.36 -3.25
CA ALA A 350 10.96 12.76 -2.70
C ALA A 350 10.33 13.87 -3.53
N CYS A 351 11.07 14.94 -3.86
CA CYS A 351 10.58 16.02 -4.73
C CYS A 351 10.20 15.52 -6.13
N GLU A 352 10.98 14.60 -6.71
CA GLU A 352 10.64 13.93 -7.97
C GLU A 352 9.33 13.14 -7.83
N THR A 353 9.19 12.37 -6.76
CA THR A 353 7.96 11.58 -6.48
C THR A 353 6.74 12.48 -6.35
N ILE A 354 6.84 13.62 -5.67
CA ILE A 354 5.73 14.58 -5.54
C ILE A 354 5.30 15.09 -6.92
N ARG A 355 6.26 15.43 -7.79
CA ARG A 355 5.98 15.88 -9.17
C ARG A 355 5.36 14.77 -10.02
N LEU A 356 5.84 13.53 -9.86
CA LEU A 356 5.26 12.36 -10.52
C LEU A 356 3.83 12.08 -10.06
N ASN A 357 3.53 12.22 -8.76
CA ASN A 357 2.18 12.09 -8.22
C ASN A 357 1.24 13.15 -8.80
N ALA A 358 1.70 14.41 -8.89
CA ALA A 358 0.93 15.49 -9.50
C ALA A 358 0.63 15.22 -10.98
N ALA A 359 1.64 14.76 -11.74
CA ALA A 359 1.48 14.39 -13.14
C ALA A 359 0.54 13.18 -13.33
N TRP A 360 0.62 12.20 -12.43
CA TRP A 360 -0.24 11.03 -12.44
C TRP A 360 -1.71 11.41 -12.19
N LEU A 361 -2.00 12.20 -11.15
CA LEU A 361 -3.36 12.68 -10.91
C LEU A 361 -3.89 13.46 -12.12
N LYS A 362 -3.11 14.40 -12.67
CA LYS A 362 -3.52 15.17 -13.85
C LYS A 362 -3.89 14.29 -15.05
N ARG A 363 -3.20 13.17 -15.23
CA ARG A 363 -3.39 12.26 -16.37
C ARG A 363 -4.56 11.30 -16.19
N ASP A 364 -4.69 10.70 -15.01
CA ASP A 364 -5.57 9.53 -14.81
C ASP A 364 -6.87 9.84 -14.06
N TYR A 365 -6.97 11.00 -13.39
CA TYR A 365 -8.03 11.24 -12.41
C TYR A 365 -9.45 11.05 -12.96
N GLU A 366 -9.78 11.67 -14.10
CA GLU A 366 -11.13 11.60 -14.67
C GLU A 366 -11.50 10.16 -15.06
N LYS A 367 -10.61 9.46 -15.76
CA LYS A 367 -10.82 8.07 -16.18
C LYS A 367 -10.98 7.13 -14.97
N LEU A 368 -10.16 7.33 -13.94
CA LEU A 368 -10.21 6.59 -12.69
C LEU A 368 -11.54 6.85 -11.95
N GLN A 369 -11.95 8.10 -11.80
CA GLN A 369 -13.20 8.46 -11.13
C GLN A 369 -14.41 7.82 -11.84
N ASN A 370 -14.48 7.93 -13.18
CA ASN A 370 -15.54 7.32 -13.98
C ASN A 370 -15.57 5.78 -13.84
N PHE A 371 -14.39 5.15 -13.83
CA PHE A 371 -14.29 3.71 -13.61
C PHE A 371 -14.83 3.31 -12.22
N LEU A 372 -14.42 4.02 -11.17
CA LEU A 372 -14.85 3.73 -9.80
C LEU A 372 -16.35 3.91 -9.63
N GLN A 373 -16.94 4.97 -10.18
CA GLN A 373 -18.39 5.20 -10.17
C GLN A 373 -19.13 4.01 -10.78
N LYS A 374 -18.72 3.60 -11.99
CA LYS A 374 -19.33 2.47 -12.72
C LYS A 374 -19.23 1.14 -11.99
N VAL A 375 -18.17 0.90 -11.21
CA VAL A 375 -18.01 -0.34 -10.44
C VAL A 375 -18.86 -0.32 -9.18
N VAL A 376 -18.98 0.83 -8.52
CA VAL A 376 -19.71 0.98 -7.25
C VAL A 376 -21.23 1.02 -7.45
N GLU A 377 -21.71 1.51 -8.58
CA GLU A 377 -23.15 1.55 -8.91
C GLU A 377 -23.73 0.21 -9.40
N LYS A 378 -22.87 -0.76 -9.72
CA LYS A 378 -23.26 -2.11 -10.12
C LYS A 378 -23.49 -2.98 -8.89
#